data_AF-A0A2A2KLF6-F1
#
_entry.id   AF-A0A2A2KLF6-F1
#
_cell.length_a   1.000
_cell.length_b   1.000
_cell.length_c   1.000
_cell.angle_alpha   90.00
_cell.angle_beta   90.00
_cell.angle_gamma   90.00
#
_symmetry.space_group_name_H-M   'P 1'
#
loop_
_entity.id
_entity.type
_entity.pdbx_description
1 polymer ?
#
loop_
_entity_poly.entity_id
_entity_poly.type
_entity_poly.pdbx_seq_one_letter_code
_entity_poly.pdbx_strand_id
1 'polypeptide(L)'
;MSDDNATALSELIQFLAPTTRLDVRRNALSLVASLGSNIDGSAGELFMQNDSALGKALLHLYTATTSDRHIILAAFTNFTARSVETSAYLLGNLSQLYPASTSKEGSSLLSNYLLSIVPAKLFCNLSRHHPRRIDEEFKKADANYLDTVLSESLHNPNHDKWTMIHVK
;
A
#
# COMPACT_ATOMS: atom_id res chain seq x y z
N MET A 1 25.76 -6.36 -5.52
CA MET A 1 25.03 -7.60 -5.16
C MET A 1 25.68 -8.76 -5.89
N SER A 2 25.76 -9.94 -5.30
CA SER A 2 26.15 -11.15 -6.02
C SER A 2 25.07 -11.51 -7.05
N ASP A 3 25.45 -12.15 -8.15
CA ASP A 3 24.51 -12.65 -9.18
C ASP A 3 23.44 -13.58 -8.58
N ASP A 4 23.78 -14.27 -7.49
CA ASP A 4 22.87 -15.12 -6.71
C ASP A 4 21.68 -14.36 -6.15
N ASN A 5 21.88 -13.12 -5.66
CA ASN A 5 20.79 -12.33 -5.08
C ASN A 5 19.82 -11.81 -6.15
N ALA A 6 20.33 -11.48 -7.34
CA ALA A 6 19.49 -11.06 -8.46
C ALA A 6 18.65 -12.23 -8.98
N THR A 7 19.25 -13.42 -9.06
CA THR A 7 18.56 -14.67 -9.41
C THR A 7 17.47 -15.00 -8.39
N ALA A 8 17.78 -14.96 -7.09
CA ALA A 8 16.81 -15.23 -6.03
C ALA A 8 15.62 -14.25 -6.05
N LEU A 9 15.85 -12.96 -6.30
CA LEU A 9 14.77 -11.98 -6.43
C LEU A 9 13.88 -12.26 -7.65
N SER A 10 14.49 -12.64 -8.78
CA SER A 10 13.75 -13.00 -10.00
C SER A 10 12.86 -14.23 -9.77
N GLU A 11 13.38 -15.27 -9.12
CA GLU A 11 12.59 -16.45 -8.73
C GLU A 11 11.46 -16.10 -7.77
N LEU A 12 11.75 -15.26 -6.77
CA LEU A 12 10.76 -14.79 -5.82
C LEU A 12 9.61 -14.06 -6.53
N ILE A 13 9.92 -13.21 -7.51
CA ILE A 13 8.93 -12.51 -8.33
C ILE A 13 8.03 -13.49 -9.10
N GLN A 14 8.58 -14.58 -9.63
CA GLN A 14 7.79 -15.59 -10.35
C GLN A 14 6.75 -16.26 -9.44
N PHE A 15 7.07 -16.49 -8.16
CA PHE A 15 6.10 -17.02 -7.20
C PHE A 15 4.95 -16.06 -6.89
N LEU A 16 5.06 -14.78 -7.25
CA LEU A 16 3.97 -13.79 -7.10
C LEU A 16 2.94 -13.84 -8.24
N ALA A 17 3.12 -14.70 -9.26
CA ALA A 17 2.13 -14.80 -10.33
C ALA A 17 0.74 -15.19 -9.78
N PRO A 18 -0.37 -14.59 -10.29
CA PRO A 18 -1.73 -14.90 -9.81
C PRO A 18 -2.11 -16.38 -9.93
N THR A 19 -1.52 -17.08 -10.89
CA THR A 19 -1.73 -18.51 -11.16
C THR A 19 -0.90 -19.44 -10.28
N THR A 20 0.10 -18.93 -9.55
CA THR A 20 0.89 -19.72 -8.60
C THR A 20 -0.01 -20.30 -7.52
N ARG A 21 0.31 -21.50 -7.01
CA ARG A 21 -0.44 -22.14 -5.92
C ARG A 21 -0.53 -21.18 -4.71
N LEU A 22 -1.72 -21.07 -4.12
CA LEU A 22 -2.05 -20.03 -3.12
C LEU A 22 -1.09 -20.00 -1.92
N ASP A 23 -0.73 -21.16 -1.40
CA ASP A 23 0.21 -21.32 -0.27
C ASP A 23 1.62 -20.83 -0.63
N VAL A 24 2.14 -21.23 -1.79
CA VAL A 24 3.45 -20.80 -2.30
C VAL A 24 3.46 -19.29 -2.50
N ARG A 25 2.42 -18.75 -3.15
CA ARG A 25 2.29 -17.31 -3.39
C ARG A 25 2.22 -16.51 -2.09
N ARG A 26 1.48 -16.98 -1.08
CA ARG A 26 1.37 -16.30 0.21
C ARG A 26 2.67 -16.37 1.01
N ASN A 27 3.42 -17.46 0.94
CA ASN A 27 4.75 -17.56 1.53
C ASN A 27 5.73 -16.59 0.84
N ALA A 28 5.70 -16.51 -0.50
CA ALA A 28 6.49 -15.55 -1.26
C ALA A 28 6.13 -14.11 -0.89
N LEU A 29 4.84 -13.77 -0.81
CA LEU A 29 4.37 -12.46 -0.37
C LEU A 29 4.82 -12.11 1.05
N SER A 30 4.76 -13.08 1.98
CA SER A 30 5.23 -12.88 3.34
C SER A 30 6.72 -12.58 3.39
N LEU A 31 7.53 -13.25 2.56
CA LEU A 31 8.95 -12.96 2.44
C LEU A 31 9.18 -11.56 1.88
N VAL A 32 8.48 -11.19 0.81
CA VAL A 32 8.54 -9.85 0.20
C VAL A 32 8.17 -8.75 1.20
N ALA A 33 7.10 -8.93 1.98
CA ALA A 33 6.69 -7.96 2.99
C ALA A 33 7.77 -7.76 4.08
N SER A 34 8.46 -8.84 4.47
CA SER A 34 9.58 -8.78 5.41
C SER A 34 10.79 -8.06 4.83
N LEU A 35 11.12 -8.25 3.55
CA LEU A 35 12.22 -7.51 2.88
C LEU A 35 11.99 -6.00 2.89
N GLY A 36 10.74 -5.56 2.78
CA GLY A 36 10.38 -4.15 2.88
C GLY A 36 10.57 -3.53 4.26
N SER A 37 10.76 -4.34 5.31
CA SER A 37 10.88 -3.87 6.70
C SER A 37 12.29 -3.40 7.07
N ASN A 38 13.27 -3.57 6.18
CA ASN A 38 14.64 -3.10 6.39
C ASN A 38 14.67 -1.57 6.44
N ILE A 39 15.25 -1.03 7.53
CA ILE A 39 15.25 0.41 7.82
C ILE A 39 16.48 1.16 7.31
N ASP A 40 17.44 0.46 6.73
CA ASP A 40 18.72 0.97 6.24
C ASP A 40 18.65 1.59 4.83
N GLY A 41 17.47 1.59 4.21
CA GLY A 41 17.24 2.10 2.85
C GLY A 41 17.32 1.03 1.76
N SER A 42 17.88 -0.14 2.07
CA SER A 42 18.03 -1.25 1.11
C SER A 42 16.70 -1.75 0.56
N ALA A 43 15.61 -1.62 1.33
CA ALA A 43 14.27 -1.96 0.90
C ALA A 43 13.83 -1.16 -0.34
N GLY A 44 14.04 0.15 -0.34
CA GLY A 44 13.69 1.02 -1.47
C GLY A 44 14.51 0.69 -2.72
N GLU A 45 15.82 0.48 -2.54
CA GLU A 45 16.71 0.05 -3.63
C GLU A 45 16.25 -1.27 -4.24
N LEU A 46 15.98 -2.28 -3.41
CA LEU A 46 15.47 -3.59 -3.84
C LEU A 46 14.16 -3.46 -4.62
N PHE A 47 13.25 -2.60 -4.17
CA PHE A 47 11.96 -2.39 -4.83
C PHE A 47 12.12 -1.77 -6.23
N MET A 48 13.04 -0.82 -6.38
CA MET A 48 13.26 -0.07 -7.62
C MET A 48 14.17 -0.81 -8.62
N GLN A 49 14.86 -1.88 -8.19
CA GLN A 49 15.72 -2.69 -9.05
C GLN A 49 14.99 -3.25 -10.28
N ASN A 50 15.77 -3.47 -11.35
CA ASN A 50 15.30 -4.06 -12.61
C ASN A 50 14.03 -3.40 -13.15
N ASP A 51 14.05 -2.07 -13.21
CA ASP A 51 12.90 -1.25 -13.65
C ASP A 51 11.63 -1.56 -12.82
N SER A 52 11.80 -1.57 -11.49
CA SER A 52 10.75 -1.85 -10.51
C SER A 52 10.01 -3.16 -10.76
N ALA A 53 10.72 -4.23 -11.16
CA ALA A 53 10.12 -5.53 -11.48
C ALA A 53 9.27 -6.09 -10.32
N LEU A 54 9.74 -5.95 -9.09
CA LEU A 54 9.00 -6.33 -7.89
C LEU A 54 7.71 -5.51 -7.74
N GLY A 55 7.80 -4.18 -7.90
CA GLY A 55 6.64 -3.30 -7.85
C GLY A 55 5.58 -3.64 -8.90
N LYS A 56 6.00 -3.93 -10.13
CA LYS A 56 5.12 -4.36 -11.23
C LYS A 56 4.42 -5.68 -10.90
N ALA A 57 5.15 -6.66 -10.37
CA ALA A 57 4.61 -7.96 -9.98
C ALA A 57 3.57 -7.82 -8.84
N LEU A 58 3.86 -7.01 -7.82
CA LEU A 58 2.94 -6.75 -6.71
C LEU A 58 1.67 -6.02 -7.19
N LEU A 59 1.79 -5.01 -8.07
CA LEU A 59 0.63 -4.30 -8.64
C LEU A 59 -0.23 -5.25 -9.50
N HIS A 60 0.40 -6.07 -10.33
CA HIS A 60 -0.31 -7.07 -11.13
C HIS A 60 -1.07 -8.05 -10.23
N LEU A 61 -0.45 -8.55 -9.17
CA LEU A 61 -1.11 -9.45 -8.22
C LEU A 61 -2.25 -8.76 -7.45
N TYR A 62 -2.07 -7.50 -7.06
CA TYR A 62 -3.08 -6.71 -6.34
C TYR A 62 -4.37 -6.54 -7.16
N THR A 63 -4.20 -6.27 -8.45
CA THR A 63 -5.33 -6.08 -9.38
C THR A 63 -5.99 -7.42 -9.73
N ALA A 64 -5.20 -8.50 -9.86
CA ALA A 64 -5.70 -9.82 -10.21
C ALA A 64 -6.36 -10.60 -9.05
N THR A 65 -6.02 -10.31 -7.79
CA THR A 65 -6.49 -11.10 -6.64
C THR A 65 -7.02 -10.21 -5.52
N THR A 66 -8.20 -10.52 -5.00
CA THR A 66 -8.77 -9.83 -3.83
C THR A 66 -8.24 -10.39 -2.51
N SER A 67 -7.96 -11.70 -2.47
CA SER A 67 -7.56 -12.43 -1.26
C SER A 67 -6.19 -12.01 -0.71
N ASP A 68 -5.31 -11.48 -1.55
CA ASP A 68 -3.91 -11.20 -1.20
C ASP A 68 -3.65 -9.69 -0.99
N ARG A 69 -4.65 -8.83 -1.27
CA ARG A 69 -4.53 -7.36 -1.22
C ARG A 69 -4.00 -6.84 0.11
N HIS A 70 -4.47 -7.38 1.23
CA HIS A 70 -4.05 -6.94 2.56
C HIS A 70 -2.54 -7.11 2.79
N ILE A 71 -1.96 -8.25 2.36
CA ILE A 71 -0.51 -8.51 2.48
C ILE A 71 0.26 -7.63 1.51
N ILE A 72 -0.25 -7.43 0.30
CA ILE A 72 0.38 -6.59 -0.71
C ILE A 72 0.42 -5.12 -0.26
N LEU A 73 -0.67 -4.60 0.30
CA LEU A 73 -0.72 -3.25 0.86
C LEU A 73 0.22 -3.11 2.06
N ALA A 74 0.37 -4.14 2.88
CA ALA A 74 1.38 -4.15 3.95
C ALA A 74 2.81 -4.10 3.39
N ALA A 75 3.11 -4.88 2.33
CA ALA A 75 4.39 -4.82 1.65
C ALA A 75 4.67 -3.42 1.09
N PHE A 76 3.71 -2.82 0.37
CA PHE A 76 3.82 -1.44 -0.11
C PHE A 76 4.02 -0.44 1.01
N THR A 77 3.33 -0.60 2.14
CA THR A 77 3.52 0.25 3.33
C THR A 77 4.96 0.17 3.82
N ASN A 78 5.52 -1.03 3.90
CA ASN A 78 6.89 -1.24 4.34
C ASN A 78 7.90 -0.59 3.39
N PHE A 79 7.80 -0.88 2.08
CA PHE A 79 8.72 -0.34 1.08
C PHE A 79 8.66 1.19 0.93
N THR A 80 7.50 1.80 1.18
CA THR A 80 7.34 3.27 1.12
C THR A 80 7.75 3.99 2.39
N ALA A 81 7.99 3.29 3.51
CA ALA A 81 8.18 3.92 4.81
C ALA A 81 9.32 4.95 4.83
N ARG A 82 10.38 4.73 4.04
CA ARG A 82 11.56 5.59 3.96
C ARG A 82 12.09 5.85 2.54
N SER A 83 11.38 5.42 1.49
CA SER A 83 11.82 5.62 0.11
C SER A 83 10.91 6.60 -0.63
N VAL A 84 11.51 7.70 -1.07
CA VAL A 84 10.84 8.73 -1.89
C VAL A 84 10.52 8.18 -3.27
N GLU A 85 11.43 7.39 -3.84
CA GLU A 85 11.37 6.78 -5.16
C GLU A 85 10.27 5.72 -5.22
N THR A 86 10.23 4.80 -4.27
CA THR A 86 9.16 3.80 -4.17
C THR A 86 7.80 4.47 -3.94
N SER A 87 7.76 5.52 -3.12
CA SER A 87 6.54 6.30 -2.92
C SER A 87 6.08 7.00 -4.20
N ALA A 88 7.01 7.58 -4.97
CA ALA A 88 6.70 8.22 -6.25
C ALA A 88 6.20 7.20 -7.29
N TYR A 89 6.79 6.00 -7.31
CA TYR A 89 6.36 4.90 -8.16
C TYR A 89 4.92 4.47 -7.85
N LEU A 90 4.58 4.22 -6.59
CA LEU A 90 3.23 3.82 -6.21
C LEU A 90 2.21 4.94 -6.45
N LEU A 91 2.59 6.20 -6.22
CA LEU A 91 1.75 7.34 -6.55
C LEU A 91 1.46 7.44 -8.05
N GLY A 92 2.44 7.12 -8.90
CA GLY A 92 2.23 7.00 -10.35
C GLY A 92 1.24 5.89 -10.75
N ASN A 93 1.02 4.91 -9.87
CA ASN A 93 0.11 3.78 -10.07
C ASN A 93 -1.12 3.83 -9.14
N LEU A 94 -1.40 4.99 -8.55
CA LEU A 94 -2.43 5.12 -7.52
C LEU A 94 -3.81 4.67 -7.98
N SER A 95 -4.17 4.90 -9.25
CA SER A 95 -5.44 4.45 -9.84
C SER A 95 -5.63 2.94 -9.84
N GLN A 96 -4.56 2.16 -9.82
CA GLN A 96 -4.60 0.70 -9.70
C GLN A 96 -4.76 0.23 -8.25
N LEU A 97 -4.17 0.97 -7.31
CA LEU A 97 -4.26 0.70 -5.86
C LEU A 97 -5.63 1.10 -5.30
N TYR A 98 -6.16 2.20 -5.83
CA TYR A 98 -7.45 2.76 -5.51
C TYR A 98 -8.12 3.21 -6.82
N PRO A 99 -9.00 2.38 -7.40
CA PRO A 99 -9.80 2.80 -8.54
C PRO A 99 -10.85 3.80 -8.05
N ALA A 100 -10.45 5.07 -7.93
CA ALA A 100 -11.30 6.20 -7.58
C ALA A 100 -12.51 6.39 -8.51
N SER A 101 -12.55 5.69 -9.65
CA SER A 101 -13.29 6.13 -10.84
C SER A 101 -14.59 5.38 -11.15
N THR A 102 -15.18 4.57 -10.27
CA THR A 102 -16.30 3.70 -10.70
C THR A 102 -17.62 3.76 -9.94
N SER A 103 -17.79 4.57 -8.90
CA SER A 103 -19.13 4.72 -8.30
C SER A 103 -19.48 6.15 -7.91
N LYS A 104 -20.76 6.50 -8.08
CA LYS A 104 -21.38 7.71 -7.53
C LYS A 104 -21.35 7.75 -5.98
N GLU A 105 -20.83 6.70 -5.34
CA GLU A 105 -20.61 6.55 -3.90
C GLU A 105 -19.15 6.86 -3.50
N GLY A 106 -18.33 7.39 -4.42
CA GLY A 106 -16.87 7.53 -4.31
C GLY A 106 -16.37 8.24 -3.04
N SER A 107 -17.16 9.14 -2.45
CA SER A 107 -16.83 9.80 -1.18
C SER A 107 -16.81 8.82 0.00
N SER A 108 -17.85 7.98 0.14
CA SER A 108 -17.94 7.00 1.24
C SER A 108 -16.97 5.83 1.06
N LEU A 109 -16.64 5.47 -0.19
CA LEU A 109 -15.66 4.41 -0.46
C LEU A 109 -14.24 4.89 -0.21
N LEU A 110 -13.94 6.16 -0.54
CA LEU A 110 -12.64 6.76 -0.24
C LEU A 110 -12.46 6.86 1.28
N SER A 111 -13.46 7.37 2.00
CA SER A 111 -13.39 7.49 3.45
C SER A 111 -13.25 6.13 4.13
N ASN A 112 -14.10 5.15 3.80
CA ASN A 112 -13.97 3.78 4.34
C ASN A 112 -12.61 3.14 4.03
N TYR A 113 -12.06 3.37 2.83
CA TYR A 113 -10.76 2.85 2.45
C TYR A 113 -9.63 3.54 3.22
N LEU A 114 -9.65 4.88 3.31
CA LEU A 114 -8.70 5.68 4.07
C LEU A 114 -8.77 5.43 5.58
N LEU A 115 -9.94 5.05 6.11
CA LEU A 115 -10.14 4.72 7.52
C LEU A 115 -9.71 3.29 7.86
N SER A 116 -9.41 2.44 6.87
CA SER A 116 -8.85 1.12 7.12
C SER A 116 -7.34 1.19 7.40
N ILE A 117 -6.88 0.47 8.43
CA ILE A 117 -5.55 0.69 9.04
C ILE A 117 -4.35 0.50 8.08
N VAL A 118 -4.45 -0.43 7.12
CA VAL A 118 -3.32 -0.76 6.23
C VAL A 118 -3.20 0.27 5.09
N PRO A 119 -4.25 0.55 4.29
CA PRO A 119 -4.27 1.68 3.37
C PRO A 119 -3.93 3.02 4.02
N ALA A 120 -4.46 3.31 5.22
CA ALA A 120 -4.15 4.55 5.94
C ALA A 120 -2.65 4.77 6.10
N LYS A 121 -1.92 3.73 6.56
CA LYS A 121 -0.47 3.79 6.76
C LYS A 121 0.29 4.00 5.44
N LEU A 122 -0.11 3.29 4.38
CA LEU A 122 0.45 3.49 3.05
C LEU A 122 0.28 4.95 2.63
N PHE A 123 -0.92 5.50 2.74
CA PHE A 123 -1.18 6.88 2.38
C PHE A 123 -0.46 7.89 3.25
N CYS A 124 -0.31 7.65 4.55
CA CYS A 124 0.55 8.48 5.39
C CYS A 124 2.00 8.52 4.88
N ASN A 125 2.54 7.39 4.42
CA ASN A 125 3.88 7.35 3.82
C ASN A 125 3.92 8.13 2.50
N LEU A 126 2.94 7.93 1.62
CA LEU A 126 2.87 8.67 0.35
C LEU A 126 2.74 10.17 0.58
N SER A 127 1.86 10.61 1.49
CA SER A 127 1.67 12.01 1.87
C SER A 127 2.89 12.63 2.53
N ARG A 128 3.66 11.87 3.31
CA ARG A 128 4.91 12.35 3.92
C ARG A 128 5.91 12.80 2.84
N HIS A 129 6.00 12.04 1.75
CA HIS A 129 6.96 12.30 0.67
C HIS A 129 6.39 13.21 -0.43
N HIS A 130 5.08 13.12 -0.70
CA HIS A 130 4.41 13.77 -1.84
C HIS A 130 3.08 14.42 -1.44
N PRO A 131 3.05 15.35 -0.46
CA PRO A 131 1.80 15.83 0.15
C PRO A 131 0.86 16.51 -0.85
N ARG A 132 1.39 17.37 -1.73
CA ARG A 132 0.58 18.08 -2.74
C ARG A 132 -0.01 17.14 -3.77
N ARG A 133 0.80 16.20 -4.27
CA ARG A 133 0.38 15.29 -5.34
C ARG A 133 -0.66 14.28 -4.85
N ILE A 134 -0.56 13.80 -3.61
CA ILE A 134 -1.62 12.99 -3.01
C ILE A 134 -2.93 13.78 -2.83
N ASP A 135 -2.85 15.01 -2.32
CA ASP A 135 -4.02 15.88 -2.18
C ASP A 135 -4.71 16.13 -3.53
N GLU A 136 -3.94 16.43 -4.59
CA GLU A 136 -4.45 16.57 -5.94
C GLU A 136 -5.14 15.29 -6.45
N GLU A 137 -4.55 14.12 -6.24
CA GLU A 137 -5.16 12.86 -6.68
C GLU A 137 -6.45 12.53 -5.91
N PHE A 138 -6.50 12.78 -4.60
CA PHE A 138 -7.72 12.55 -3.82
C PHE A 138 -8.82 13.56 -4.14
N LYS A 139 -8.48 14.83 -4.41
CA LYS A 139 -9.45 15.84 -4.86
C LYS A 139 -10.08 15.51 -6.22
N LYS A 140 -9.38 14.78 -7.10
CA LYS A 140 -9.98 14.27 -8.34
C LYS A 140 -11.08 13.24 -8.08
N ALA A 141 -10.95 12.47 -7.00
CA ALA A 141 -11.94 11.47 -6.60
C ALA A 141 -13.10 12.11 -5.83
N ASP A 142 -12.78 12.99 -4.88
CA ASP A 142 -13.72 13.75 -4.08
C ASP A 142 -13.07 15.07 -3.64
N ALA A 143 -13.58 16.20 -4.15
CA ALA A 143 -13.06 17.53 -3.83
C ALA A 143 -13.14 17.86 -2.33
N ASN A 144 -14.04 17.21 -1.59
CA ASN A 144 -14.28 17.40 -0.17
C ASN A 144 -13.81 16.21 0.67
N TYR A 145 -12.93 15.34 0.15
CA TYR A 145 -12.54 14.08 0.82
C TYR A 145 -12.03 14.29 2.25
N LEU A 146 -11.32 15.40 2.51
CA LEU A 146 -10.82 15.73 3.85
C LEU A 146 -11.96 15.97 4.82
N ASP A 147 -12.99 16.72 4.43
CA ASP A 147 -14.14 16.99 5.28
C ASP A 147 -14.93 15.70 5.56
N THR A 148 -15.06 14.82 4.57
CA THR A 148 -15.66 13.49 4.75
C THR A 148 -14.85 12.63 5.74
N VAL A 149 -13.53 12.51 5.54
CA VAL A 149 -12.66 11.73 6.44
C VAL A 149 -12.63 12.32 7.86
N LEU A 150 -12.58 13.64 8.00
CA LEU A 150 -12.58 14.31 9.30
C LEU A 150 -13.93 14.14 10.00
N SER A 151 -15.05 14.33 9.30
CA SER A 151 -16.38 14.15 9.90
C SER A 151 -16.60 12.70 10.34
N GLU A 152 -16.23 11.71 9.52
CA GLU A 152 -16.38 10.29 9.87
C GLU A 152 -15.42 9.83 10.98
N SER A 153 -14.18 10.33 11.00
CA SER A 153 -13.23 10.00 12.07
C SER A 153 -13.64 10.60 13.42
N LEU A 154 -14.21 11.81 13.42
CA LEU A 154 -14.72 12.49 14.62
C LEU A 154 -16.07 11.93 15.11
N HIS A 155 -16.89 11.38 14.22
CA HIS A 155 -18.19 10.78 14.56
C HIS A 155 -18.13 9.29 14.91
N ASN A 156 -16.96 8.68 14.97
CA ASN A 156 -16.85 7.24 15.27
C ASN A 156 -17.16 6.96 16.77
N PRO A 157 -18.29 6.32 17.12
CA PRO A 157 -18.68 6.06 18.51
C PRO A 157 -17.76 5.04 19.22
N ASN A 158 -16.79 4.44 18.51
CA ASN A 158 -15.76 3.60 19.12
C ASN A 158 -14.54 4.39 19.61
N HIS A 159 -14.39 5.67 19.28
CA HIS A 159 -13.30 6.50 19.81
C HIS A 159 -13.45 6.73 21.33
N ASP A 160 -14.68 6.67 21.85
CA ASP A 160 -14.99 6.77 23.29
C ASP A 160 -14.71 5.48 24.08
N LYS A 161 -14.48 4.35 23.42
CA LYS A 161 -14.21 3.07 24.10
C LYS A 161 -12.72 2.86 24.42
N TRP A 162 -11.82 3.49 23.68
CA TRP A 162 -10.37 3.37 23.91
C TRP A 162 -9.84 4.32 24.99
N THR A 163 -10.58 5.39 25.32
CA THR A 163 -10.27 6.31 26.43
C THR A 163 -10.71 5.79 27.80
N MET A 164 -11.51 4.72 27.85
CA MET A 164 -12.05 4.14 29.10
C MET A 164 -11.26 2.93 29.62
N ILE A 165 -10.30 2.41 28.86
CA ILE A 165 -9.40 1.35 29.31
C ILE A 165 -8.04 2.00 29.52
N HIS A 166 -7.82 2.70 30.64
CA HIS A 166 -6.53 2.99 31.30
C HIS A 166 -6.77 3.98 32.45
N VAL A 167 -7.74 3.68 33.33
CA VAL A 167 -7.74 4.21 34.70
C VAL A 167 -8.25 3.09 35.63
N LYS A 168 -7.31 2.30 36.13
CA LYS A 168 -7.45 1.59 37.40
C LYS A 168 -6.11 1.64 38.11
#